data_AF-A0A0W8FY06-F1
#
_entry.id   AF-A0A0W8FY06-F1
#
_cell.length_a   1.000
_cell.length_b   1.000
_cell.length_c   1.000
_cell.angle_alpha   90.00
_cell.angle_beta   90.00
_cell.angle_gamma   90.00
#
_symmetry.space_group_name_H-M   'P 1'
#
loop_
_entity.id
_entity.type
_entity.pdbx_description
1 polymer ?
#
loop_
_entity_poly.entity_id
_entity_poly.type
_entity_poly.pdbx_seq_one_letter_code
_entity_poly.pdbx_strand_id
1 'polypeptide(L)'
;MEYELFGFKPPKNRHWMYSQYRAIAMINKGLLRPNPRSGKPQYRLEESNITMLDTNWTDLQEAGFKWNFPNGEKNVELIKRIIRMISDKDSIILDSFAGSGTTAHAVLDLNKEDGGNRKFILVELEENICKEVTAERVKRVINGYEVEKPKGGTEKVEGLGGGFRYCKLTEPLFDELGSVNKEVKFEDLARHIFFSETGQPLPEKIIKSPLIGIYDNTAYYLLYNGIMGDKTINGGNMLTSSILKSLPKYSGQKIIFGEGTRLSLSRLRKVGIIFKQIPYELKVT
;
A
#
# COMPACT_ATOMS: atom_id res chain seq x y z
N MET A 1 -6.41 7.58 -53.90
CA MET A 1 -5.78 8.89 -53.65
C MET A 1 -4.47 8.93 -54.42
N GLU A 2 -4.50 9.40 -55.65
CA GLU A 2 -3.32 9.46 -56.51
C GLU A 2 -2.93 10.91 -56.72
N TYR A 3 -2.11 11.43 -55.82
CA TYR A 3 -1.43 12.70 -56.01
C TYR A 3 0.07 12.46 -55.81
N GLU A 4 0.88 13.33 -56.36
CA GLU A 4 2.32 13.22 -56.28
C GLU A 4 2.88 14.04 -55.12
N LEU A 5 3.90 13.49 -54.46
CA LEU A 5 4.67 14.20 -53.45
C LEU A 5 6.10 14.34 -53.98
N PHE A 6 6.51 15.58 -54.22
CA PHE A 6 7.84 15.91 -54.76
C PHE A 6 8.15 15.15 -56.07
N GLY A 7 7.15 14.96 -56.93
CA GLY A 7 7.28 14.23 -58.21
C GLY A 7 7.24 12.70 -58.08
N PHE A 8 6.95 12.16 -56.88
CA PHE A 8 6.82 10.72 -56.66
C PHE A 8 5.35 10.31 -56.47
N LYS A 9 4.96 9.23 -57.15
CA LYS A 9 3.73 8.47 -56.87
C LYS A 9 3.94 7.53 -55.69
N PRO A 10 2.86 7.11 -54.98
CA PRO A 10 2.99 6.11 -53.93
C PRO A 10 3.51 4.78 -54.52
N PRO A 11 4.23 3.95 -53.74
CA PRO A 11 4.70 2.65 -54.19
C PRO A 11 3.57 1.78 -54.74
N LYS A 12 3.88 0.88 -55.69
CA LYS A 12 2.89 -0.04 -56.27
C LYS A 12 2.12 -0.77 -55.16
N ASN A 13 0.78 -0.80 -55.27
CA ASN A 13 -0.16 -1.37 -54.30
C ASN A 13 -0.16 -0.69 -52.92
N ARG A 14 0.34 0.54 -52.80
CA ARG A 14 0.24 1.37 -51.60
C ARG A 14 -0.40 2.72 -51.94
N HIS A 15 -0.84 3.44 -50.92
CA HIS A 15 -1.34 4.80 -51.02
C HIS A 15 -0.59 5.70 -50.03
N TRP A 16 -0.66 7.01 -50.22
CA TRP A 16 -0.16 7.95 -49.22
C TRP A 16 -1.01 7.87 -47.95
N MET A 17 -0.34 7.87 -46.79
CA MET A 17 -1.01 7.83 -45.48
C MET A 17 -1.95 9.01 -45.26
N TYR A 18 -1.68 10.16 -45.88
CA TYR A 18 -2.44 11.39 -45.73
C TYR A 18 -3.13 11.83 -47.02
N SER A 19 -4.23 12.56 -46.89
CA SER A 19 -4.87 13.25 -48.01
C SER A 19 -3.96 14.34 -48.58
N GLN A 20 -4.17 14.73 -49.84
CA GLN A 20 -3.39 15.77 -50.51
C GLN A 20 -3.38 17.08 -49.71
N TYR A 21 -4.55 17.51 -49.22
CA TYR A 21 -4.70 18.70 -48.40
C TYR A 21 -3.82 18.64 -47.14
N ARG A 22 -3.86 17.52 -46.41
CA ARG A 22 -3.05 17.34 -45.18
C ARG A 22 -1.56 17.28 -45.50
N ALA A 23 -1.17 16.64 -46.60
CA ALA A 23 0.22 16.57 -47.02
C ALA A 23 0.77 17.96 -47.42
N ILE A 24 0.00 18.78 -48.14
CA ILE A 24 0.36 20.17 -48.44
C ILE A 24 0.51 20.98 -47.14
N ALA A 25 -0.41 20.84 -46.19
CA ALA A 25 -0.29 21.49 -44.89
C ALA A 25 0.97 21.07 -44.14
N MET A 26 1.37 19.81 -44.21
CA MET A 26 2.62 19.31 -43.61
C MET A 26 3.87 19.81 -44.34
N ILE A 27 3.83 19.98 -45.67
CA ILE A 27 4.90 20.58 -46.46
C ILE A 27 5.10 22.04 -46.04
N ASN A 28 4.02 22.81 -45.94
CA ASN A 28 4.06 24.21 -45.53
C ASN A 28 4.62 24.37 -44.10
N LYS A 29 4.37 23.40 -43.22
CA LYS A 29 4.92 23.34 -41.86
C LYS A 29 6.34 22.74 -41.78
N GLY A 30 6.92 22.29 -42.90
CA GLY A 30 8.24 21.65 -42.94
C GLY A 30 8.30 20.26 -42.30
N LEU A 31 7.15 19.67 -41.98
CA LEU A 31 7.00 18.33 -41.38
C LEU A 31 7.08 17.21 -42.44
N LEU A 32 6.82 17.52 -43.70
CA LEU A 32 7.00 16.63 -44.85
C LEU A 32 7.92 17.32 -45.87
N ARG A 33 9.05 16.69 -46.22
CA ARG A 33 10.09 17.28 -47.07
C ARG A 33 10.70 16.24 -48.01
N PRO A 34 11.36 16.63 -49.11
CA PRO A 34 12.17 15.70 -49.89
C PRO A 34 13.40 15.28 -49.09
N ASN A 35 13.75 14.00 -49.16
CA ASN A 35 14.99 13.48 -48.62
C ASN A 35 16.18 14.09 -49.39
N PRO A 36 17.17 14.72 -48.72
CA PRO A 36 18.27 15.41 -49.40
C PRO A 36 19.12 14.53 -50.33
N ARG A 37 19.12 13.20 -50.12
CA ARG A 37 19.90 12.24 -50.93
C ARG A 37 19.07 11.61 -52.05
N SER A 38 17.81 11.25 -51.79
CA SER A 38 16.99 10.47 -52.71
C SER A 38 15.84 11.23 -53.37
N GLY A 39 15.54 12.45 -52.91
CA GLY A 39 14.38 13.25 -53.35
C GLY A 39 13.02 12.73 -52.86
N LYS A 40 12.96 11.48 -52.37
CA LYS A 40 11.71 10.84 -51.93
C LYS A 40 11.09 11.58 -50.74
N PRO A 41 9.75 11.57 -50.60
CA PRO A 41 9.09 12.15 -49.42
C PRO A 41 9.59 11.51 -48.12
N GLN A 42 9.97 12.34 -47.14
CA GLN A 42 10.32 11.92 -45.79
C GLN A 42 9.64 12.82 -44.74
N TYR A 43 9.25 12.21 -43.62
CA TYR A 43 8.74 12.94 -42.46
C TYR A 43 9.90 13.54 -41.67
N ARG A 44 9.77 14.80 -41.28
CA ARG A 44 10.66 15.44 -40.32
C ARG A 44 10.07 15.24 -38.93
N LEU A 45 10.78 14.49 -38.09
CA LEU A 45 10.59 14.55 -36.65
C LEU A 45 11.47 15.70 -36.15
N GLU A 46 10.89 16.58 -35.34
CA GLU A 46 11.68 17.60 -34.64
C GLU A 46 12.60 16.92 -33.64
N GLU A 47 13.75 17.55 -33.41
CA GLU A 47 14.61 17.12 -32.32
C GLU A 47 13.86 17.30 -31.01
N SER A 48 13.84 16.24 -30.21
CA SER A 48 13.06 16.15 -29.00
C SER A 48 13.93 15.49 -27.94
N ASN A 49 14.00 16.12 -26.77
CA ASN A 49 14.58 15.51 -25.57
C ASN A 49 13.61 14.53 -24.89
N ILE A 50 12.45 14.31 -25.51
CA ILE A 50 11.39 13.42 -25.06
C ILE A 50 11.29 12.22 -26.01
N THR A 51 11.36 11.02 -25.44
CA THR A 51 11.08 9.78 -26.17
C THR A 51 9.57 9.60 -26.26
N MET A 52 9.03 9.55 -27.49
CA MET A 52 7.64 9.13 -27.68
C MET A 52 7.50 7.66 -27.29
N LEU A 53 6.68 7.38 -26.29
CA LEU A 53 6.34 6.03 -25.88
C LEU A 53 5.24 5.49 -26.80
N ASP A 54 5.41 4.26 -27.27
CA ASP A 54 4.39 3.51 -28.00
C ASP A 54 3.57 2.65 -27.03
N THR A 55 2.48 2.04 -27.49
CA THR A 55 1.75 1.00 -26.75
C THR A 55 2.50 -0.32 -26.66
N ASN A 56 3.55 -0.49 -27.47
CA ASN A 56 4.43 -1.66 -27.44
C ASN A 56 5.78 -1.29 -26.82
N TRP A 57 6.02 -1.73 -25.58
CA TRP A 57 7.21 -1.38 -24.80
C TRP A 57 8.36 -2.35 -25.06
N THR A 58 8.83 -2.43 -26.31
CA THR A 58 9.95 -3.30 -26.69
C THR A 58 11.32 -2.79 -26.21
N ASP A 59 11.38 -1.57 -25.69
CA ASP A 59 12.58 -0.92 -25.20
C ASP A 59 12.92 -1.30 -23.74
N LEU A 60 11.98 -1.92 -23.03
CA LEU A 60 12.18 -2.40 -21.66
C LEU A 60 11.95 -3.91 -21.58
N GLN A 61 12.86 -4.59 -20.90
CA GLN A 61 12.64 -5.98 -20.51
C GLN A 61 11.61 -6.05 -19.38
N GLU A 62 10.62 -6.93 -19.51
CA GLU A 62 9.54 -7.07 -18.53
C GLU A 62 10.00 -7.69 -17.20
N ALA A 63 10.98 -8.58 -17.26
CA ALA A 63 11.48 -9.36 -16.13
C ALA A 63 12.76 -8.76 -15.55
N GLY A 64 12.91 -8.88 -14.24
CA GLY A 64 14.16 -8.72 -13.51
C GLY A 64 14.63 -10.06 -12.95
N PHE A 65 15.94 -10.16 -12.69
CA PHE A 65 16.58 -11.36 -12.15
C PHE A 65 17.59 -11.03 -11.03
N LYS A 66 17.49 -9.83 -10.44
CA LYS A 66 18.41 -9.33 -9.41
C LYS A 66 18.10 -9.94 -8.03
N TRP A 67 16.86 -10.33 -7.79
CA TRP A 67 16.37 -10.76 -6.49
C TRP A 67 16.11 -12.27 -6.38
N ASN A 68 16.42 -13.03 -7.45
CA ASN A 68 16.26 -14.48 -7.50
C ASN A 68 14.87 -14.95 -7.06
N PHE A 69 13.82 -14.21 -7.44
CA PHE A 69 12.45 -14.60 -7.11
C PHE A 69 12.01 -15.82 -7.94
N PRO A 70 11.35 -16.83 -7.34
CA PRO A 70 10.82 -17.96 -8.09
C PRO A 70 9.92 -17.50 -9.23
N ASN A 71 10.17 -17.99 -10.44
CA ASN A 71 9.46 -17.63 -11.68
C ASN A 71 9.65 -16.17 -12.16
N GLY A 72 10.64 -15.46 -11.62
CA GLY A 72 11.09 -14.15 -12.08
C GLY A 72 10.31 -12.99 -11.46
N GLU A 73 11.01 -11.91 -11.13
CA GLU A 73 10.38 -10.66 -10.71
C GLU A 73 10.08 -9.73 -11.90
N LYS A 74 9.21 -8.74 -11.70
CA LYS A 74 9.06 -7.65 -12.67
C LYS A 74 10.25 -6.72 -12.62
N ASN A 75 10.58 -6.12 -13.77
CA ASN A 75 11.60 -5.09 -13.85
C ASN A 75 11.13 -3.81 -13.12
N VAL A 76 11.99 -3.23 -12.28
CA VAL A 76 11.70 -2.00 -11.55
C VAL A 76 11.42 -0.83 -12.50
N GLU A 77 12.18 -0.71 -13.60
CA GLU A 77 11.99 0.38 -14.58
C GLU A 77 10.65 0.31 -15.31
N LEU A 78 10.14 -0.90 -15.54
CA LEU A 78 8.81 -1.11 -16.09
C LEU A 78 7.75 -0.53 -15.14
N ILE A 79 7.83 -0.86 -13.85
CA ILE A 79 6.87 -0.38 -12.86
C ILE A 79 7.01 1.13 -12.64
N LYS A 80 8.23 1.68 -12.62
CA LYS A 80 8.48 3.13 -12.56
C LYS A 80 7.82 3.87 -13.74
N ARG A 81 7.93 3.33 -14.95
CA ARG A 81 7.26 3.88 -16.14
C ARG A 81 5.75 3.94 -15.96
N ILE A 82 5.13 2.84 -15.51
CA ILE A 82 3.68 2.79 -15.24
C ILE A 82 3.30 3.87 -14.22
N ILE A 83 3.97 3.90 -13.07
CA ILE A 83 3.67 4.86 -11.98
C ILE A 83 3.79 6.31 -12.47
N ARG A 84 4.85 6.68 -13.21
CA ARG A 84 5.02 8.02 -13.78
C ARG A 84 3.90 8.42 -14.73
N MET A 85 3.30 7.46 -15.45
CA MET A 85 2.23 7.73 -16.41
C MET A 85 0.86 7.92 -15.76
N ILE A 86 0.60 7.28 -14.62
CA ILE A 86 -0.77 7.16 -14.07
C ILE A 86 -0.93 7.73 -12.65
N SER A 87 0.12 8.30 -12.06
CA SER A 87 0.08 8.78 -10.68
C SER A 87 0.87 10.07 -10.46
N ASP A 88 0.44 10.82 -9.46
CA ASP A 88 1.10 12.03 -8.98
C ASP A 88 2.16 11.71 -7.93
N LYS A 89 2.92 12.74 -7.53
CA LYS A 89 3.99 12.62 -6.53
C LYS A 89 3.51 12.31 -5.11
N ASP A 90 2.23 12.44 -4.81
CA ASP A 90 1.65 12.18 -3.48
C ASP A 90 0.66 11.00 -3.47
N SER A 91 0.58 10.24 -4.57
CA SER A 91 -0.38 9.15 -4.72
C SER A 91 -0.08 7.96 -3.79
N ILE A 92 -1.12 7.18 -3.48
CA ILE A 92 -1.01 5.87 -2.85
C ILE A 92 -1.09 4.81 -3.94
N ILE A 93 -0.08 3.97 -4.03
CA ILE A 93 0.02 2.88 -5.01
C ILE A 93 -0.32 1.56 -4.33
N LEU A 94 -1.40 0.91 -4.76
CA LEU A 94 -1.80 -0.41 -4.28
C LEU A 94 -1.36 -1.49 -5.27
N ASP A 95 -0.70 -2.52 -4.75
CA ASP A 95 -0.40 -3.75 -5.47
C ASP A 95 -0.88 -4.94 -4.64
N SER A 96 -1.96 -5.56 -5.11
CA SER A 96 -2.60 -6.68 -4.41
C SER A 96 -1.94 -8.03 -4.69
N PHE A 97 -0.88 -8.07 -5.50
CA PHE A 97 -0.11 -9.26 -5.88
C PHE A 97 1.38 -8.95 -5.83
N ALA A 98 1.85 -8.57 -4.64
CA ALA A 98 3.16 -7.97 -4.46
C ALA A 98 4.32 -8.86 -4.92
N GLY A 99 4.20 -10.18 -4.74
CA GLY A 99 5.17 -11.19 -5.18
C GLY A 99 6.56 -10.95 -4.61
N SER A 100 7.42 -10.33 -5.41
CA SER A 100 8.77 -9.98 -4.97
C SER A 100 8.87 -8.61 -4.29
N GLY A 101 7.84 -7.78 -4.30
CA GLY A 101 7.88 -6.40 -3.78
C GLY A 101 8.45 -5.37 -4.76
N THR A 102 8.33 -5.60 -6.08
CA THR A 102 8.88 -4.69 -7.11
C THR A 102 8.21 -3.31 -7.08
N THR A 103 6.90 -3.26 -6.80
CA THR A 103 6.15 -1.99 -6.74
C THR A 103 6.66 -1.06 -5.65
N ALA A 104 6.92 -1.56 -4.44
CA ALA A 104 7.50 -0.74 -3.37
C ALA A 104 8.90 -0.23 -3.73
N HIS A 105 9.73 -1.06 -4.37
CA HIS A 105 11.05 -0.62 -4.85
C HIS A 105 10.89 0.55 -5.84
N ALA A 106 10.04 0.41 -6.85
CA ALA A 106 9.79 1.46 -7.84
C ALA A 106 9.28 2.76 -7.20
N VAL A 107 8.37 2.67 -6.22
CA VAL A 107 7.86 3.84 -5.49
C VAL A 107 8.95 4.57 -4.72
N LEU A 108 9.77 3.85 -3.96
CA LEU A 108 10.87 4.42 -3.17
C LEU A 108 11.92 5.07 -4.07
N ASP A 109 12.23 4.43 -5.20
CA ASP A 109 13.19 4.94 -6.17
C ASP A 109 12.69 6.22 -6.84
N LEU A 110 11.43 6.24 -7.29
CA LEU A 110 10.81 7.45 -7.83
C LEU A 110 10.79 8.60 -6.84
N ASN A 111 10.45 8.34 -5.59
CA ASN A 111 10.46 9.38 -4.55
C ASN A 111 11.86 9.95 -4.35
N LYS A 112 12.92 9.12 -4.40
CA LYS A 112 14.31 9.58 -4.33
C LYS A 112 14.72 10.38 -5.58
N GLU A 113 14.29 9.96 -6.76
CA GLU A 113 14.61 10.61 -8.04
C GLU A 113 13.93 11.97 -8.22
N ASP A 114 12.64 12.05 -7.92
CA ASP A 114 11.80 13.20 -8.25
C ASP A 114 11.35 14.03 -7.04
N GLY A 115 11.83 13.67 -5.83
CA GLY A 115 11.46 14.32 -4.58
C GLY A 115 9.99 14.10 -4.18
N GLY A 116 9.34 13.09 -4.72
CA GLY A 116 7.96 12.74 -4.40
C GLY A 116 7.78 12.12 -3.02
N ASN A 117 6.51 11.98 -2.63
CA ASN A 117 6.06 11.42 -1.37
C ASN A 117 4.96 10.35 -1.59
N ARG A 118 5.13 9.57 -2.66
CA ARG A 118 4.22 8.47 -2.99
C ARG A 118 4.28 7.42 -1.89
N LYS A 119 3.14 6.84 -1.55
CA LYS A 119 3.02 5.75 -0.57
C LYS A 119 2.67 4.46 -1.31
N PHE A 120 2.93 3.32 -0.67
CA PHE A 120 2.54 2.03 -1.24
C PHE A 120 1.78 1.18 -0.22
N ILE A 121 0.90 0.34 -0.73
CA ILE A 121 0.26 -0.76 -0.02
C ILE A 121 0.54 -2.02 -0.83
N LEU A 122 1.18 -3.00 -0.21
CA LEU A 122 1.45 -4.30 -0.81
C LEU A 122 0.61 -5.36 -0.10
N VAL A 123 -0.03 -6.22 -0.88
CA VAL A 123 -0.70 -7.43 -0.36
C VAL A 123 -0.03 -8.65 -0.99
N GLU A 124 0.28 -9.63 -0.16
CA GLU A 124 0.81 -10.92 -0.55
C GLU A 124 0.12 -12.00 0.27
N LEU A 125 -0.30 -13.08 -0.40
CA LEU A 125 -1.09 -14.16 0.19
C LEU A 125 -0.20 -15.19 0.85
N GLU A 126 0.92 -15.54 0.20
CA GLU A 126 1.81 -16.61 0.66
C GLU A 126 2.70 -16.10 1.79
N GLU A 127 2.51 -16.61 3.01
CA GLU A 127 3.19 -16.09 4.22
C GLU A 127 4.73 -16.10 4.08
N ASN A 128 5.29 -17.16 3.52
CA ASN A 128 6.74 -17.27 3.31
C ASN A 128 7.22 -16.25 2.28
N ILE A 129 6.49 -16.04 1.18
CA ILE A 129 6.83 -15.03 0.18
C ILE A 129 6.73 -13.63 0.78
N CYS A 130 5.65 -13.34 1.49
CA CYS A 130 5.40 -12.06 2.12
C CYS A 130 6.54 -11.68 3.09
N LYS A 131 6.93 -12.61 3.96
CA LYS A 131 7.93 -12.37 5.01
C LYS A 131 9.37 -12.45 4.52
N GLU A 132 9.72 -13.50 3.79
CA GLU A 132 11.11 -13.83 3.47
C GLU A 132 11.58 -13.18 2.17
N VAL A 133 10.66 -12.82 1.28
CA VAL A 133 10.97 -12.20 -0.01
C VAL A 133 10.51 -10.75 -0.05
N THR A 134 9.20 -10.48 0.02
CA THR A 134 8.66 -9.13 -0.17
C THR A 134 9.18 -8.18 0.90
N ALA A 135 8.93 -8.50 2.17
CA ALA A 135 9.34 -7.64 3.29
C ALA A 135 10.86 -7.49 3.37
N GLU A 136 11.61 -8.57 3.13
CA GLU A 136 13.08 -8.55 3.17
C GLU A 136 13.68 -7.72 2.01
N ARG A 137 13.15 -7.87 0.78
CA ARG A 137 13.55 -7.01 -0.36
C ARG A 137 13.28 -5.55 -0.03
N VAL A 138 12.07 -5.21 0.42
CA VAL A 138 11.72 -3.81 0.73
C VAL A 138 12.62 -3.26 1.83
N LYS A 139 12.89 -4.04 2.88
CA LYS A 139 13.83 -3.67 3.95
C LYS A 139 15.24 -3.40 3.42
N ARG A 140 15.77 -4.26 2.54
CA ARG A 140 17.09 -4.07 1.91
C ARG A 140 17.13 -2.84 1.02
N VAL A 141 16.10 -2.62 0.21
CA VAL A 141 16.00 -1.44 -0.66
C VAL A 141 15.97 -0.14 0.15
N ILE A 142 15.26 -0.13 1.28
CA ILE A 142 15.20 1.03 2.18
C ILE A 142 16.57 1.31 2.83
N ASN A 143 17.21 0.29 3.40
CA ASN A 143 18.41 0.45 4.23
C ASN A 143 19.73 0.42 3.43
N GLY A 144 19.68 -0.06 2.19
CA GLY A 144 20.87 -0.44 1.43
C GLY A 144 21.28 -1.89 1.71
N TYR A 145 22.07 -2.44 0.80
CA TYR A 145 22.49 -3.83 0.84
C TYR A 145 23.76 -4.04 0.02
N GLU A 146 24.45 -5.15 0.25
CA GLU A 146 25.63 -5.53 -0.53
C GLU A 146 25.29 -6.60 -1.55
N VAL A 147 25.90 -6.51 -2.73
CA VAL A 147 25.79 -7.54 -3.78
C VAL A 147 27.17 -8.03 -4.18
N GLU A 148 27.30 -9.34 -4.36
CA GLU A 148 28.54 -9.91 -4.89
C GLU A 148 28.66 -9.64 -6.39
N LYS A 149 29.84 -9.22 -6.82
CA LYS A 149 30.11 -8.98 -8.24
C LYS A 149 30.48 -10.30 -8.92
N PRO A 150 30.12 -10.48 -10.21
CA PRO A 150 30.48 -11.68 -10.98
C PRO A 150 31.99 -11.97 -11.04
N LYS A 151 32.84 -10.95 -10.84
CA LYS A 151 34.30 -11.06 -10.86
C LYS A 151 34.94 -11.08 -9.46
N GLY A 152 34.15 -11.31 -8.41
CA GLY A 152 34.57 -11.26 -7.02
C GLY A 152 34.52 -9.85 -6.41
N GLY A 153 34.40 -9.79 -5.08
CA GLY A 153 34.21 -8.56 -4.31
C GLY A 153 32.74 -8.16 -4.13
N THR A 154 32.47 -7.27 -3.19
CA THR A 154 31.12 -6.76 -2.91
C THR A 154 30.93 -5.34 -3.44
N GLU A 155 29.71 -5.02 -3.87
CA GLU A 155 29.25 -3.68 -4.18
C GLU A 155 28.21 -3.27 -3.14
N LYS A 156 28.42 -2.11 -2.52
CA LYS A 156 27.43 -1.54 -1.62
C LYS A 156 26.42 -0.73 -2.43
N VAL A 157 25.16 -1.13 -2.36
CA VAL A 157 24.01 -0.38 -2.87
C VAL A 157 23.50 0.49 -1.72
N GLU A 158 23.45 1.80 -1.95
CA GLU A 158 22.88 2.73 -0.98
C GLU A 158 21.37 2.54 -0.82
N GLY A 159 20.88 2.78 0.39
CA GLY A 159 19.44 2.77 0.67
C GLY A 159 18.70 3.88 -0.06
N LEU A 160 17.46 3.58 -0.43
CA LEU A 160 16.53 4.57 -0.96
C LEU A 160 15.87 5.41 0.14
N GLY A 161 15.98 4.98 1.41
CA GLY A 161 15.25 5.58 2.52
C GLY A 161 13.78 5.18 2.55
N GLY A 162 13.00 5.86 3.39
CA GLY A 162 11.59 5.54 3.62
C GLY A 162 11.37 4.49 4.72
N GLY A 163 10.21 3.84 4.70
CA GLY A 163 9.80 2.89 5.73
C GLY A 163 8.51 2.16 5.34
N PHE A 164 8.25 1.04 6.00
CA PHE A 164 6.98 0.32 5.87
C PHE A 164 6.57 -0.29 7.20
N ARG A 165 5.29 -0.64 7.31
CA ARG A 165 4.77 -1.47 8.40
C ARG A 165 4.32 -2.80 7.83
N TYR A 166 4.68 -3.88 8.52
CA TYR A 166 4.21 -5.21 8.19
C TYR A 166 2.94 -5.51 8.98
N CYS A 167 1.88 -5.92 8.28
CA CYS A 167 0.60 -6.27 8.89
C CYS A 167 0.22 -7.69 8.43
N LYS A 168 -0.31 -8.51 9.35
CA LYS A 168 -0.90 -9.81 9.04
C LYS A 168 -2.38 -9.75 9.39
N LEU A 169 -3.24 -10.17 8.47
CA LEU A 169 -4.65 -10.36 8.77
C LEU A 169 -4.80 -11.56 9.72
N THR A 170 -5.62 -11.38 10.74
CA THR A 170 -6.02 -12.44 11.66
C THR A 170 -7.41 -12.96 11.27
N GLU A 171 -7.92 -13.90 12.06
CA GLU A 171 -9.32 -14.30 11.96
C GLU A 171 -10.27 -13.09 12.02
N PRO A 172 -11.42 -13.13 11.31
CA PRO A 172 -12.43 -12.10 11.39
C PRO A 172 -12.87 -11.88 12.84
N LEU A 173 -12.91 -10.61 13.26
CA LEU A 173 -13.29 -10.25 14.63
C LEU A 173 -14.74 -10.59 14.96
N PHE A 174 -15.62 -10.55 13.95
CA PHE A 174 -17.04 -10.83 14.09
C PHE A 174 -17.44 -12.00 13.19
N ASP A 175 -18.35 -12.84 13.69
CA ASP A 175 -18.99 -13.89 12.91
C ASP A 175 -20.11 -13.33 12.01
N GLU A 176 -20.71 -14.22 11.21
CA GLU A 176 -21.80 -13.86 10.26
C GLU A 176 -23.05 -13.30 10.96
N LEU A 177 -23.25 -13.61 12.24
CA LEU A 177 -24.33 -13.08 13.07
C LEU A 177 -23.95 -11.75 13.73
N GLY A 178 -22.72 -11.28 13.53
CA GLY A 178 -22.18 -10.06 14.08
C GLY A 178 -21.78 -10.13 15.55
N SER A 179 -21.66 -11.35 16.11
CA SER A 179 -21.09 -11.60 17.44
C SER A 179 -19.57 -11.66 17.37
N VAL A 180 -18.87 -11.45 18.49
CA VAL A 180 -17.41 -11.62 18.53
C VAL A 180 -17.08 -13.09 18.25
N ASN A 181 -16.23 -13.33 17.27
CA ASN A 181 -15.81 -14.69 16.90
C ASN A 181 -15.08 -15.36 18.07
N LYS A 182 -15.35 -16.65 18.30
CA LYS A 182 -14.82 -17.42 19.44
C LYS A 182 -13.30 -17.59 19.41
N GLU A 183 -12.70 -17.54 18.22
CA GLU A 183 -11.25 -17.65 18.03
C GLU A 183 -10.51 -16.33 18.34
N VAL A 184 -11.24 -15.21 18.48
CA VAL A 184 -10.66 -13.89 18.75
C VAL A 184 -10.07 -13.87 20.15
N LYS A 185 -8.79 -13.51 20.25
CA LYS A 185 -8.12 -13.37 21.54
C LYS A 185 -8.30 -11.97 22.10
N PHE A 186 -8.02 -11.83 23.39
CA PHE A 186 -8.04 -10.52 24.04
C PHE A 186 -7.19 -9.49 23.27
N GLU A 187 -6.01 -9.90 22.83
CA GLU A 187 -5.04 -9.03 22.19
C GLU A 187 -5.55 -8.50 20.85
N ASP A 188 -6.31 -9.30 20.11
CA ASP A 188 -6.87 -8.92 18.81
C ASP A 188 -7.96 -7.86 19.00
N LEU A 189 -8.85 -8.10 19.97
CA LEU A 189 -9.92 -7.16 20.29
C LEU A 189 -9.38 -5.87 20.92
N ALA A 190 -8.36 -5.96 21.79
CA ALA A 190 -7.69 -4.80 22.35
C ALA A 190 -7.05 -3.92 21.27
N ARG A 191 -6.35 -4.53 20.30
CA ARG A 191 -5.76 -3.80 19.16
C ARG A 191 -6.83 -3.11 18.33
N HIS A 192 -7.91 -3.82 18.01
CA HIS A 192 -9.00 -3.26 17.24
C HIS A 192 -9.65 -2.08 17.96
N ILE A 193 -10.02 -2.25 19.23
CA ILE A 193 -10.65 -1.19 20.03
C ILE A 193 -9.75 0.04 20.10
N PHE A 194 -8.49 -0.14 20.50
CA PHE A 194 -7.61 1.00 20.68
C PHE A 194 -7.37 1.73 19.36
N PHE A 195 -7.18 1.00 18.25
CA PHE A 195 -7.00 1.60 16.94
C PHE A 195 -8.28 2.32 16.46
N SER A 196 -9.45 1.69 16.57
CA SER A 196 -10.73 2.29 16.18
C SER A 196 -11.04 3.57 16.95
N GLU A 197 -10.64 3.65 18.23
CA GLU A 197 -10.90 4.83 19.07
C GLU A 197 -9.86 5.95 18.95
N THR A 198 -8.61 5.62 18.64
CA THR A 198 -7.49 6.56 18.74
C THR A 198 -6.76 6.81 17.41
N GLY A 199 -6.98 5.96 16.41
CA GLY A 199 -6.16 5.90 15.19
C GLY A 199 -4.72 5.43 15.44
N GLN A 200 -4.37 5.04 16.67
CA GLN A 200 -3.03 4.59 17.04
C GLN A 200 -2.99 3.07 17.22
N PRO A 201 -1.91 2.40 16.78
CA PRO A 201 -1.72 1.00 17.09
C PRO A 201 -1.37 0.80 18.57
N LEU A 202 -1.74 -0.34 19.15
CA LEU A 202 -1.15 -0.77 20.42
C LEU A 202 0.29 -1.28 20.22
N PRO A 203 1.16 -1.17 21.23
CA PRO A 203 2.49 -1.77 21.21
C PRO A 203 2.46 -3.29 20.96
N GLU A 204 3.53 -3.84 20.38
CA GLU A 204 3.61 -5.28 20.07
C GLU A 204 3.42 -6.18 21.30
N LYS A 205 4.04 -5.80 22.43
CA LYS A 205 3.87 -6.48 23.72
C LYS A 205 2.72 -5.85 24.49
N ILE A 206 1.54 -6.45 24.37
CA ILE A 206 0.38 -6.08 25.18
C ILE A 206 0.52 -6.76 26.54
N ILE A 207 0.51 -5.94 27.61
CA ILE A 207 0.35 -6.47 28.96
C ILE A 207 -1.11 -6.94 29.07
N LYS A 208 -1.31 -8.21 29.42
CA LYS A 208 -2.64 -8.76 29.71
C LYS A 208 -3.22 -8.08 30.95
N SER A 209 -3.85 -6.93 30.74
CA SER A 209 -4.54 -6.14 31.74
C SER A 209 -5.86 -5.64 31.17
N PRO A 210 -6.92 -5.47 31.99
CA PRO A 210 -8.13 -4.79 31.55
C PRO A 210 -7.86 -3.38 31.02
N LEU A 211 -6.83 -2.67 31.51
CA LEU A 211 -6.42 -1.38 30.94
C LEU A 211 -5.56 -1.64 29.69
N ILE A 212 -6.12 -1.39 28.51
CA ILE A 212 -5.44 -1.66 27.23
C ILE A 212 -4.49 -0.53 26.84
N GLY A 213 -4.80 0.72 27.21
CA GLY A 213 -3.94 1.87 26.90
C GLY A 213 -4.51 3.19 27.39
N ILE A 214 -3.66 4.22 27.38
CA ILE A 214 -4.03 5.60 27.68
C ILE A 214 -3.63 6.46 26.48
N TYR A 215 -4.58 7.26 25.98
CA TYR A 215 -4.35 8.21 24.90
C TYR A 215 -5.16 9.47 25.16
N ASP A 216 -4.57 10.63 24.91
CA ASP A 216 -5.20 11.95 25.10
C ASP A 216 -5.98 12.09 26.43
N ASN A 217 -5.31 11.78 27.54
CA ASN A 217 -5.85 11.81 28.90
C ASN A 217 -7.15 10.97 29.11
N THR A 218 -7.33 9.95 28.27
CA THR A 218 -8.43 8.99 28.35
C THR A 218 -7.87 7.58 28.48
N ALA A 219 -8.36 6.82 29.46
CA ALA A 219 -7.99 5.43 29.66
C ALA A 219 -9.01 4.49 29.03
N TYR A 220 -8.52 3.53 28.24
CA TYR A 220 -9.33 2.56 27.52
C TYR A 220 -9.22 1.21 28.23
N TYR A 221 -10.38 0.62 28.54
CA TYR A 221 -10.45 -0.66 29.23
C TYR A 221 -11.25 -1.69 28.42
N LEU A 222 -10.81 -2.94 28.45
CA LEU A 222 -11.50 -4.07 27.84
C LEU A 222 -11.82 -5.14 28.90
N LEU A 223 -13.11 -5.41 29.10
CA LEU A 223 -13.62 -6.51 29.90
C LEU A 223 -13.86 -7.70 28.97
N TYR A 224 -12.90 -8.63 28.93
CA TYR A 224 -12.97 -9.81 28.08
C TYR A 224 -12.36 -11.03 28.78
N ASN A 225 -13.03 -12.18 28.66
CA ASN A 225 -12.79 -13.41 29.42
C ASN A 225 -11.32 -13.87 29.42
N GLY A 226 -10.53 -13.54 28.38
CA GLY A 226 -9.13 -13.95 28.24
C GLY A 226 -8.15 -13.48 29.33
N ILE A 227 -8.56 -12.60 30.26
CA ILE A 227 -7.67 -12.03 31.31
C ILE A 227 -8.18 -12.18 32.74
N MET A 228 -9.50 -12.17 32.97
CA MET A 228 -10.02 -12.02 34.34
C MET A 228 -10.00 -13.32 35.18
N GLY A 229 -9.53 -14.45 34.65
CA GLY A 229 -9.38 -15.71 35.40
C GLY A 229 -10.70 -16.32 35.89
N ASP A 230 -11.82 -15.64 35.69
CA ASP A 230 -13.16 -16.06 36.09
C ASP A 230 -13.70 -17.03 35.03
N LYS A 231 -13.93 -18.28 35.44
CA LYS A 231 -14.37 -19.39 34.57
C LYS A 231 -15.88 -19.35 34.27
N THR A 232 -16.59 -18.33 34.75
CA THR A 232 -18.02 -18.18 34.47
C THR A 232 -18.21 -17.53 33.10
N ILE A 233 -19.04 -18.16 32.26
CA ILE A 233 -19.20 -17.82 30.83
C ILE A 233 -19.46 -16.31 30.59
N ASN A 234 -20.11 -15.62 31.54
CA ASN A 234 -20.51 -14.20 31.45
C ASN A 234 -19.97 -13.30 32.59
N GLY A 235 -19.20 -13.83 33.56
CA GLY A 235 -18.90 -13.09 34.80
C GLY A 235 -17.89 -11.95 34.61
N GLY A 236 -16.89 -12.17 33.77
CA GLY A 236 -15.77 -11.23 33.54
C GLY A 236 -16.04 -10.14 32.51
N ASN A 237 -17.08 -10.28 31.67
CA ASN A 237 -17.32 -9.36 30.55
C ASN A 237 -18.34 -8.26 30.86
N MET A 238 -19.05 -8.37 31.99
CA MET A 238 -20.02 -7.36 32.43
C MET A 238 -19.40 -6.35 33.40
N LEU A 239 -19.62 -5.05 33.17
CA LEU A 239 -19.23 -4.03 34.13
C LEU A 239 -20.14 -4.06 35.36
N THR A 240 -19.61 -4.56 36.47
CA THR A 240 -20.26 -4.56 37.79
C THR A 240 -19.56 -3.62 38.76
N SER A 241 -20.19 -3.34 39.91
CA SER A 241 -19.56 -2.54 40.97
C SER A 241 -18.31 -3.21 41.55
N SER A 242 -18.23 -4.55 41.51
CA SER A 242 -17.06 -5.30 41.97
C SER A 242 -15.91 -5.15 40.97
N ILE A 243 -16.19 -5.41 39.70
CA ILE A 243 -15.21 -5.29 38.60
C ILE A 243 -14.69 -3.86 38.52
N LEU A 244 -15.55 -2.84 38.61
CA LEU A 244 -15.10 -1.46 38.60
C LEU A 244 -14.07 -1.14 39.71
N LYS A 245 -14.19 -1.75 40.89
CA LYS A 245 -13.23 -1.55 41.99
C LYS A 245 -11.90 -2.27 41.75
N SER A 246 -11.90 -3.36 41.00
CA SER A 246 -10.68 -4.13 40.70
C SER A 246 -9.92 -3.62 39.48
N LEU A 247 -10.54 -2.77 38.64
CA LEU A 247 -9.86 -2.20 37.48
C LEU A 247 -8.63 -1.36 37.88
N PRO A 248 -7.55 -1.36 37.07
CA PRO A 248 -6.43 -0.45 37.24
C PRO A 248 -6.92 0.99 37.38
N LYS A 249 -6.48 1.67 38.45
CA LYS A 249 -6.99 3.01 38.77
C LYS A 249 -6.49 4.04 37.76
N TYR A 250 -7.37 4.94 37.38
CA TYR A 250 -7.07 6.10 36.56
C TYR A 250 -7.95 7.29 37.01
N SER A 251 -7.40 8.49 37.10
CA SER A 251 -8.14 9.67 37.57
C SER A 251 -8.93 10.37 36.46
N GLY A 252 -8.49 10.26 35.21
CA GLY A 252 -9.14 10.88 34.06
C GLY A 252 -10.37 10.12 33.54
N GLN A 253 -10.82 10.52 32.35
CA GLN A 253 -11.92 9.91 31.63
C GLN A 253 -11.62 8.44 31.33
N LYS A 254 -12.63 7.58 31.49
CA LYS A 254 -12.50 6.15 31.21
C LYS A 254 -13.50 5.76 30.13
N ILE A 255 -13.06 4.97 29.18
CA ILE A 255 -13.91 4.29 28.22
C ILE A 255 -13.76 2.80 28.48
N ILE A 256 -14.86 2.12 28.83
CA ILE A 256 -14.86 0.70 29.20
C ILE A 256 -15.71 -0.06 28.20
N PHE A 257 -15.09 -1.06 27.58
CA PHE A 257 -15.70 -1.98 26.64
C PHE A 257 -16.03 -3.31 27.31
N GLY A 258 -17.22 -3.85 27.06
CA GLY A 258 -17.63 -5.17 27.57
C GLY A 258 -18.99 -5.60 27.01
N GLU A 259 -19.48 -6.77 27.40
CA GLU A 259 -20.76 -7.32 26.91
C GLU A 259 -21.99 -6.60 27.47
N GLY A 260 -21.85 -5.92 28.61
CA GLY A 260 -22.92 -5.15 29.22
C GLY A 260 -22.50 -4.50 30.54
N THR A 261 -23.39 -3.69 31.11
CA THR A 261 -23.16 -3.01 32.39
C THR A 261 -24.34 -3.18 33.32
N ARG A 262 -24.07 -3.42 34.62
CA ARG A 262 -25.09 -3.39 35.69
C ARG A 262 -25.11 -2.05 36.44
N LEU A 263 -24.32 -1.07 36.00
CA LEU A 263 -24.27 0.26 36.59
C LEU A 263 -25.28 1.18 35.89
N SER A 264 -25.99 2.00 36.66
CA SER A 264 -26.89 3.01 36.08
C SER A 264 -26.11 4.13 35.38
N LEU A 265 -26.74 4.77 34.40
CA LEU A 265 -26.16 5.92 33.68
C LEU A 265 -25.71 7.04 34.63
N SER A 266 -26.52 7.33 35.66
CA SER A 266 -26.18 8.32 36.70
C SER A 266 -24.89 7.94 37.43
N ARG A 267 -24.71 6.65 37.76
CA ARG A 267 -23.50 6.17 38.39
C ARG A 267 -22.29 6.25 37.46
N LEU A 268 -22.42 5.85 36.20
CA LEU A 268 -21.34 5.93 35.21
C LEU A 268 -20.84 7.37 35.01
N ARG A 269 -21.77 8.33 34.88
CA ARG A 269 -21.45 9.76 34.79
C ARG A 269 -20.73 10.27 36.03
N LYS A 270 -21.19 9.89 37.23
CA LYS A 270 -20.59 10.32 38.51
C LYS A 270 -19.13 9.88 38.65
N VAL A 271 -18.74 8.76 38.05
CA VAL A 271 -17.36 8.23 38.13
C VAL A 271 -16.54 8.48 36.86
N GLY A 272 -17.06 9.27 35.90
CA GLY A 272 -16.36 9.61 34.66
C GLY A 272 -16.12 8.42 33.75
N ILE A 273 -17.12 7.55 33.57
CA ILE A 273 -17.05 6.37 32.70
C ILE A 273 -18.03 6.51 31.55
N ILE A 274 -17.52 6.29 30.33
CA ILE A 274 -18.31 5.97 29.15
C ILE A 274 -18.23 4.45 28.97
N PHE A 275 -19.38 3.79 28.90
CA PHE A 275 -19.45 2.35 28.67
C PHE A 275 -19.87 2.10 27.21
N LYS A 276 -19.14 1.23 26.50
CA LYS A 276 -19.41 0.83 25.12
C LYS A 276 -19.64 -0.69 25.08
N GLN A 277 -20.79 -1.09 24.55
CA GLN A 277 -21.18 -2.49 24.47
C GLN A 277 -20.60 -3.18 23.23
N ILE A 278 -19.89 -4.27 23.45
CA ILE A 278 -19.38 -5.17 22.41
C ILE A 278 -20.48 -6.19 22.07
N PRO A 279 -20.71 -6.53 20.78
CA PRO A 279 -19.99 -6.09 19.57
C PRO A 279 -20.52 -4.80 18.92
N TYR A 280 -21.68 -4.29 19.37
CA TYR A 280 -22.44 -3.26 18.65
C TYR A 280 -21.70 -1.94 18.45
N GLU A 281 -20.97 -1.47 19.48
CA GLU A 281 -20.21 -0.21 19.45
C GLU A 281 -18.86 -0.34 18.73
N LEU A 282 -18.53 -1.53 18.20
CA LEU A 282 -17.30 -1.79 17.45
C LEU A 282 -17.53 -1.98 15.94
N LYS A 283 -18.78 -2.05 15.50
CA LYS A 283 -19.08 -2.18 14.07
C LYS A 283 -18.76 -0.86 13.37
N VAL A 284 -17.70 -0.88 12.55
CA VAL A 284 -17.45 0.18 11.57
C VAL A 284 -18.53 0.05 10.50
N THR A 285 -19.23 1.16 10.23
CA THR A 285 -20.32 1.23 9.24
C THR A 285 -19.80 1.17 7.83
#